data_AF-A0A923WGE8-F1
#
_entry.id   AF-A0A923WGE8-F1
#
_cell.length_a   1.000
_cell.length_b   1.000
_cell.length_c   1.000
_cell.angle_alpha   90.00
_cell.angle_beta   90.00
_cell.angle_gamma   90.00
#
_symmetry.space_group_name_H-M   'P 1'
#
loop_
_entity.id
_entity.type
_entity.pdbx_description
1 polymer ?
#
loop_
_entity_poly.entity_id
_entity_poly.type
_entity_poly.pdbx_seq_one_letter_code
_entity_poly.pdbx_strand_id
1 'polypeptide(L)'
;MKNPLLFIAFSFFCATVFSQDVIRLQSCNNPLIGKQVDSLKALYSKDGYILLKEASINMESEFEMPVIVPLTQGSWYQFIFIGDYTSRLYEVRMYDWQERQVIFRQNKWGEIDGNVISYTYVPKFSEFHLMKPVQVNKQK
;
A
#
# COMPACT_ATOMS: atom_id res chain seq x y z
N MET A 1 35.29 21.65 57.15
CA MET A 1 33.89 22.10 56.97
C MET A 1 33.59 22.19 55.48
N LYS A 2 32.56 21.47 55.04
CA LYS A 2 31.60 21.78 53.96
C LYS A 2 32.15 22.36 52.65
N ASN A 3 32.09 21.56 51.58
CA ASN A 3 31.31 21.89 50.38
C ASN A 3 31.29 20.70 49.39
N PRO A 4 30.34 19.75 49.55
CA PRO A 4 30.14 18.65 48.59
C PRO A 4 29.07 19.04 47.54
N LEU A 5 29.16 20.25 46.97
CA LEU A 5 28.12 20.77 46.08
C LEU A 5 28.49 20.74 44.59
N LEU A 6 29.72 20.34 44.25
CA LEU A 6 30.21 20.41 42.86
C LEU A 6 30.04 19.10 42.06
N PHE A 7 29.52 18.03 42.67
CA PHE A 7 29.31 16.74 41.99
C PHE A 7 27.86 16.49 41.52
N ILE A 8 26.93 17.44 41.70
CA ILE A 8 25.51 17.30 41.31
C ILE A 8 25.18 18.18 40.08
N ALA A 9 26.14 18.39 39.18
CA ALA A 9 25.92 19.09 37.90
C ALA A 9 25.98 18.13 36.69
N PHE A 10 25.86 16.82 36.92
CA PHE A 10 25.83 15.79 35.87
C PHE A 10 24.51 15.04 35.83
N SER A 11 23.39 15.73 36.06
CA SER A 11 22.07 15.09 36.04
C SER A 11 21.12 15.84 35.12
N PHE A 12 20.56 15.08 34.17
CA PHE A 12 19.42 15.40 33.30
C PHE A 12 19.67 16.28 32.07
N PHE A 13 20.56 15.84 31.18
CA PHE A 13 20.28 15.99 29.75
C PHE A 13 19.28 14.90 29.34
N CYS A 14 17.98 15.14 29.57
CA CYS A 14 16.92 14.35 28.97
C CYS A 14 16.87 14.69 27.48
N ALA A 15 17.61 13.96 26.66
CA ALA A 15 17.35 13.94 25.23
C ALA A 15 15.96 13.34 25.02
N THR A 16 15.01 14.13 24.51
CA THR A 16 13.76 13.61 23.97
C THR A 16 14.11 12.70 22.80
N VAL A 17 14.05 11.38 23.01
CA VAL A 17 14.16 10.42 21.92
C VAL A 17 12.85 10.49 21.17
N PHE A 18 12.87 10.99 19.93
CA PHE A 18 11.74 10.82 19.02
C PHE A 18 11.59 9.33 18.75
N SER A 19 10.45 8.76 19.14
CA SER A 19 10.09 7.40 18.75
C SER A 19 9.94 7.36 17.22
N GLN A 20 10.23 6.22 16.60
CA GLN A 20 9.93 6.03 15.18
C GLN A 20 8.41 6.09 15.02
N ASP A 21 7.92 6.99 14.17
CA ASP A 21 6.52 7.01 13.79
C ASP A 21 6.19 5.67 13.10
N VAL A 22 5.53 4.77 13.83
CA VAL A 22 5.09 3.48 13.30
C VAL A 22 3.85 3.74 12.45
N ILE A 23 3.97 3.58 11.14
CA ILE A 23 2.84 3.64 10.21
C ILE A 23 1.87 2.52 10.59
N ARG A 24 0.71 2.92 11.14
CA ARG A 24 -0.37 2.00 11.47
C ARG A 24 -1.30 1.92 10.29
N LEU A 25 -1.73 0.70 9.95
CA LEU A 25 -2.78 0.48 8.98
C LEU A 25 -4.05 1.22 9.45
N GLN A 26 -4.38 2.30 8.74
CA GLN A 26 -5.61 3.04 8.95
C GLN A 26 -6.58 2.72 7.80
N SER A 27 -7.84 2.51 8.12
CA SER A 27 -8.88 2.34 7.12
C SER A 27 -9.05 3.63 6.32
N CYS A 28 -9.03 3.55 4.98
CA CYS A 28 -9.39 4.70 4.15
C CYS A 28 -10.92 4.85 4.09
N ASN A 29 -11.42 6.04 4.42
CA ASN A 29 -12.84 6.39 4.42
C ASN A 29 -13.18 7.44 3.36
N ASN A 30 -12.53 7.41 2.19
CA ASN A 30 -12.80 8.35 1.11
C ASN A 30 -14.05 7.91 0.30
N PRO A 31 -15.15 8.69 0.30
CA PRO A 31 -16.40 8.30 -0.35
C PRO A 31 -16.31 8.20 -1.87
N LEU A 32 -15.39 8.94 -2.51
CA LEU A 32 -15.19 8.86 -3.96
C LEU A 32 -14.55 7.53 -4.36
N ILE A 33 -13.53 7.12 -3.63
CA ILE A 33 -12.88 5.81 -3.81
C ILE A 33 -13.89 4.69 -3.53
N GLY A 34 -14.71 4.81 -2.48
CA GLY A 34 -15.76 3.83 -2.18
C GLY A 34 -16.73 3.62 -3.35
N LYS A 35 -17.18 4.69 -4.00
CA LYS A 35 -18.04 4.59 -5.19
C LYS A 35 -17.34 3.92 -6.38
N GLN A 36 -16.05 4.18 -6.59
CA GLN A 36 -15.27 3.48 -7.63
C GLN A 36 -15.19 1.98 -7.34
N VAL A 37 -14.91 1.62 -6.09
CA VAL A 37 -14.86 0.23 -5.63
C VAL A 37 -16.19 -0.48 -5.89
N ASP A 38 -17.32 0.14 -5.54
CA ASP A 38 -18.64 -0.44 -5.77
C ASP A 38 -18.96 -0.58 -7.27
N SER A 39 -18.56 0.39 -8.08
CA SER A 39 -18.74 0.36 -9.54
C SER A 39 -17.95 -0.79 -10.18
N LEU A 40 -16.70 -0.97 -9.75
CA LEU A 40 -15.83 -2.05 -10.24
C LEU A 40 -16.35 -3.41 -9.78
N LYS A 41 -16.78 -3.54 -8.51
CA LYS A 41 -17.40 -4.78 -8.02
C LYS A 41 -18.62 -5.15 -8.85
N ALA A 42 -19.52 -4.20 -9.12
CA ALA A 42 -20.69 -4.46 -9.95
C ALA A 42 -20.32 -4.90 -11.38
N LEU A 43 -19.30 -4.26 -11.99
CA LEU A 43 -18.79 -4.63 -13.30
C LEU A 43 -18.23 -6.05 -13.32
N TYR A 44 -17.28 -6.36 -12.44
CA TYR A 44 -16.61 -7.66 -12.43
C TYR A 44 -17.52 -8.80 -11.96
N SER A 45 -18.45 -8.55 -11.03
CA SER A 45 -19.46 -9.53 -10.67
C SER A 45 -20.40 -9.87 -11.83
N LYS A 46 -20.73 -8.90 -12.68
CA LYS A 46 -21.50 -9.15 -13.91
C LYS A 46 -20.72 -10.03 -14.90
N ASP A 47 -19.40 -9.87 -14.94
CA ASP A 47 -18.50 -10.67 -15.78
C ASP A 47 -18.16 -12.05 -15.15
N GLY A 48 -18.75 -12.39 -14.00
CA GLY A 48 -18.61 -13.70 -13.36
C GLY A 48 -17.44 -13.83 -12.38
N TYR A 49 -16.73 -12.75 -12.07
CA TYR A 49 -15.68 -12.75 -11.04
C TYR A 49 -16.28 -12.78 -9.63
N ILE A 50 -15.56 -13.43 -8.72
CA ILE A 50 -15.88 -13.48 -7.29
C ILE A 50 -14.83 -12.67 -6.52
N LEU A 51 -15.29 -11.82 -5.61
CA LEU A 51 -14.41 -11.04 -4.75
C LEU A 51 -13.69 -11.96 -3.75
N LEU A 52 -12.36 -12.04 -3.85
CA LEU A 52 -11.54 -12.86 -2.94
C LEU A 52 -11.04 -12.08 -1.73
N LYS A 53 -10.60 -10.84 -1.94
CA LYS A 53 -10.03 -9.99 -0.89
C LYS A 53 -10.22 -8.53 -1.25
N GLU A 54 -10.66 -7.75 -0.26
CA GLU A 54 -10.78 -6.29 -0.34
C GLU A 54 -10.05 -5.69 0.86
N ALA A 55 -9.31 -4.61 0.64
CA ALA A 55 -8.65 -3.85 1.69
C ALA A 55 -8.68 -2.37 1.33
N SER A 56 -9.28 -1.55 2.21
CA SER A 56 -9.28 -0.10 2.10
C SER A 56 -8.28 0.47 3.09
N ILE A 57 -7.11 0.88 2.61
CA ILE A 57 -5.99 1.33 3.45
C ILE A 57 -5.66 2.78 3.07
N ASN A 58 -5.45 3.62 4.08
CA ASN A 58 -4.95 4.97 3.87
C ASN A 58 -3.45 4.89 3.53
N MET A 59 -3.10 5.29 2.31
CA MET A 59 -1.73 5.18 1.79
C MET A 59 -0.95 6.46 2.11
N GLU A 60 0.24 6.29 2.68
CA GLU A 60 1.22 7.37 2.79
C GLU A 60 1.99 7.54 1.48
N SER A 61 2.38 8.78 1.18
CA SER A 61 3.13 9.08 -0.04
C SER A 61 4.50 8.41 -0.01
N GLU A 62 4.91 7.81 -1.12
CA GLU A 62 6.22 7.13 -1.30
C GLU A 62 6.41 5.90 -0.41
N PHE A 63 5.35 5.46 0.28
CA PHE A 63 5.40 4.26 1.11
C PHE A 63 4.83 3.05 0.36
N GLU A 64 5.63 1.98 0.28
CA GLU A 64 5.20 0.70 -0.29
C GLU A 64 4.40 -0.09 0.75
N MET A 65 3.16 -0.43 0.41
CA MET A 65 2.30 -1.24 1.28
C MET A 65 2.36 -2.72 0.89
N PRO A 66 2.99 -3.61 1.67
CA PRO A 66 3.07 -5.02 1.32
C PRO A 66 1.74 -5.75 1.56
N VAL A 67 1.24 -6.43 0.53
CA VAL A 67 0.04 -7.26 0.58
C VAL A 67 0.39 -8.68 0.14
N ILE A 68 0.30 -9.62 1.08
CA ILE A 68 0.53 -11.04 0.81
C ILE A 68 -0.78 -11.69 0.39
N VAL A 69 -0.74 -12.43 -0.72
CA VAL A 69 -1.88 -13.16 -1.28
C VAL A 69 -1.49 -14.60 -1.63
N PRO A 70 -2.21 -15.63 -1.15
CA PRO A 70 -2.03 -16.99 -1.62
C PRO A 70 -2.70 -17.15 -2.99
N LEU A 71 -1.94 -17.57 -4.00
CA LEU A 71 -2.46 -17.80 -5.34
C LEU A 71 -2.34 -19.28 -5.72
N THR A 72 -3.33 -19.78 -6.47
CA THR A 72 -3.38 -21.17 -6.92
C THR A 72 -2.99 -21.28 -8.38
N GLN A 73 -2.07 -22.20 -8.69
CA GLN A 73 -1.56 -22.45 -10.03
C GLN A 73 -2.68 -22.53 -11.08
N GLY A 74 -2.50 -21.84 -12.21
CA GLY A 74 -3.42 -21.88 -13.35
C GLY A 74 -4.75 -21.15 -13.16
N SER A 75 -5.01 -20.61 -11.96
CA SER A 75 -6.24 -19.85 -11.70
C SER A 75 -6.12 -18.41 -12.23
N TRP A 76 -7.22 -17.86 -12.74
CA TRP A 76 -7.26 -16.51 -13.28
C TRP A 76 -7.60 -15.51 -12.19
N TYR A 77 -6.68 -14.60 -11.90
CA TYR A 77 -6.89 -13.53 -10.92
C TYR A 77 -6.91 -12.17 -11.60
N GLN A 78 -7.86 -11.33 -11.19
CA GLN A 78 -7.90 -9.92 -11.54
C GLN A 78 -7.51 -9.09 -10.32
N PHE A 79 -6.43 -8.32 -10.45
CA PHE A 79 -5.96 -7.41 -9.42
C PHE A 79 -6.37 -5.98 -9.77
N ILE A 80 -6.81 -5.25 -8.76
CA ILE A 80 -7.26 -3.87 -8.88
C ILE A 80 -6.66 -3.11 -7.71
N PHE A 81 -5.93 -2.06 -8.04
CA PHE A 81 -5.45 -1.06 -7.09
C PHE A 81 -6.09 0.28 -7.43
N ILE A 82 -6.55 0.98 -6.40
CA ILE A 82 -7.16 2.31 -6.53
C ILE A 82 -6.40 3.24 -5.58
N GLY A 83 -5.69 4.19 -6.15
CA GLY A 83 -4.98 5.22 -5.40
C GLY A 83 -5.80 6.49 -5.21
N ASP A 84 -5.27 7.39 -4.39
CA ASP A 84 -5.85 8.72 -4.17
C ASP A 84 -5.66 9.61 -5.40
N TYR A 85 -6.76 10.15 -5.95
CA TYR A 85 -6.79 11.03 -7.13
C TYR A 85 -5.83 12.22 -7.11
N THR A 86 -5.43 12.68 -5.93
CA THR A 86 -4.49 13.81 -5.78
C THR A 86 -3.04 13.41 -6.07
N SER A 87 -2.76 12.12 -6.20
CA SER A 87 -1.42 11.59 -6.44
C SER A 87 -0.95 11.85 -7.87
N ARG A 88 0.35 12.09 -8.01
CA ARG A 88 1.01 12.29 -9.32
C ARG A 88 1.42 10.97 -10.00
N LEU A 89 1.62 9.91 -9.22
CA LEU A 89 2.11 8.62 -9.67
C LEU A 89 1.49 7.51 -8.85
N TYR A 90 1.15 6.42 -9.54
CA TYR A 90 0.64 5.18 -8.97
C TYR A 90 1.47 4.04 -9.54
N GLU A 91 1.85 3.10 -8.70
CA GLU A 91 2.65 1.97 -9.12
C GLU A 91 2.29 0.72 -8.32
N VAL A 92 2.24 -0.41 -9.00
CA VAL A 92 2.06 -1.72 -8.38
C VAL A 92 3.14 -2.65 -8.88
N ARG A 93 3.87 -3.22 -7.93
CA ARG A 93 4.79 -4.33 -8.15
C ARG A 93 4.24 -5.61 -7.56
N MET A 94 4.46 -6.74 -8.21
CA MET A 94 4.17 -8.05 -7.64
C MET A 94 5.41 -8.94 -7.73
N TYR A 95 5.66 -9.67 -6.66
CA TYR A 95 6.76 -10.60 -6.52
C TYR A 95 6.25 -12.00 -6.24
N ASP A 96 6.89 -13.00 -6.82
CA ASP A 96 6.67 -14.42 -6.47
C ASP A 96 7.39 -14.79 -5.16
N TRP A 97 7.26 -16.04 -4.73
CA TRP A 97 7.90 -16.55 -3.52
C TRP A 97 9.44 -16.47 -3.55
N GLN A 98 10.03 -16.45 -4.75
CA GLN A 98 11.47 -16.32 -4.95
C GLN A 98 11.92 -14.85 -5.02
N GLU A 99 11.05 -13.92 -4.62
CA GLU A 99 11.25 -12.46 -4.68
C GLU A 99 11.52 -11.93 -6.10
N ARG A 100 11.14 -12.68 -7.14
CA ARG A 100 11.26 -12.20 -8.51
C ARG A 100 10.07 -11.34 -8.85
N GLN A 101 10.33 -10.18 -9.43
CA GLN A 101 9.26 -9.30 -9.90
C GLN A 101 8.56 -9.94 -11.10
N VAL A 102 7.29 -10.30 -10.93
CA VAL A 102 6.45 -10.90 -11.97
C VAL A 102 5.53 -9.89 -12.63
N ILE A 103 5.18 -8.80 -11.93
CA ILE A 103 4.38 -7.70 -12.47
C ILE A 103 4.99 -6.36 -12.07
N PHE A 104 4.96 -5.43 -13.03
CA PHE A 104 5.17 -4.01 -12.82
C PHE A 104 4.13 -3.25 -13.64
N ARG A 105 3.39 -2.35 -12.98
CA ARG A 105 2.43 -1.44 -13.60
C ARG A 105 2.59 -0.08 -12.96
N GLN A 106 2.55 0.96 -13.79
CA GLN A 106 2.70 2.32 -13.36
C GLN A 106 1.78 3.21 -14.20
N ASN A 107 1.02 4.05 -13.51
CA ASN A 107 0.18 5.08 -14.13
C ASN A 107 0.63 6.46 -13.63
N LYS A 108 0.48 7.47 -14.48
CA LYS A 108 0.75 8.87 -14.14
C LYS A 108 -0.54 9.68 -14.06
N TRP A 109 -0.48 10.75 -13.27
CA TRP A 109 -1.57 11.71 -13.22
C TRP A 109 -1.80 12.37 -14.58
N GLY A 110 -3.05 12.40 -15.03
CA GLY A 110 -3.45 12.89 -16.35
C GLY A 110 -3.73 11.79 -17.39
N GLU A 111 -3.40 10.53 -17.08
CA GLU A 111 -3.84 9.38 -17.88
C GLU A 111 -5.33 9.08 -17.58
N ILE A 112 -6.06 8.56 -18.58
CA ILE A 112 -7.47 8.17 -18.43
C ILE A 112 -7.57 7.09 -17.35
N ASP A 113 -8.39 7.31 -16.32
CA ASP A 113 -8.49 6.47 -15.12
C ASP A 113 -7.13 6.23 -14.42
N GLY A 114 -6.23 7.21 -14.48
CA GLY A 114 -4.85 7.07 -14.01
C GLY A 114 -4.71 6.64 -12.54
N ASN A 115 -5.71 6.87 -11.68
CA ASN A 115 -5.69 6.44 -10.28
C ASN A 115 -6.02 4.95 -10.09
N VAL A 116 -6.48 4.24 -11.13
CA VAL A 116 -6.84 2.83 -11.09
C VAL A 116 -5.83 2.02 -11.89
N ILE A 117 -5.15 1.08 -11.24
CA ILE A 117 -4.29 0.09 -11.89
C ILE A 117 -5.04 -1.25 -11.86
N SER A 118 -5.30 -1.82 -13.04
CA SER A 118 -5.91 -3.14 -13.15
C SER A 118 -5.04 -4.06 -14.02
N TYR A 119 -4.90 -5.33 -13.60
CA TYR A 119 -4.18 -6.33 -14.38
C TYR A 119 -4.63 -7.74 -14.02
N THR A 120 -4.58 -8.61 -15.02
CA THR A 120 -4.81 -10.05 -14.84
C THR A 120 -3.47 -10.75 -14.58
N TYR A 121 -3.49 -11.77 -13.74
CA TYR A 121 -2.35 -12.62 -13.48
C TYR A 121 -2.78 -14.08 -13.32
N VAL A 122 -2.03 -14.98 -13.94
CA VAL A 122 -2.19 -16.43 -13.81
C VAL A 122 -0.89 -16.99 -13.23
N PRO A 123 -0.88 -17.45 -11.97
CA PRO A 123 0.31 -17.94 -11.32
C PRO A 123 0.73 -19.29 -11.93
N LYS A 124 2.05 -19.48 -12.06
CA LYS A 124 2.63 -20.73 -12.58
C LYS A 124 2.72 -21.82 -11.52
N PHE A 125 2.73 -21.44 -10.25
CA PHE A 125 2.82 -22.33 -9.10
C PHE A 125 1.83 -21.88 -8.02
N SER A 126 1.41 -22.81 -7.16
CA SER A 126 0.56 -22.51 -6.02
C SER A 126 1.42 -22.01 -4.85
N GLU A 127 1.51 -20.70 -4.69
CA GLU A 127 2.42 -20.06 -3.73
C GLU A 127 1.95 -18.66 -3.31
N PHE A 128 2.57 -18.12 -2.27
CA PHE A 128 2.31 -16.76 -1.85
C PHE A 128 3.00 -15.76 -2.77
N HIS A 129 2.25 -14.74 -3.17
CA HIS A 129 2.76 -13.60 -3.91
C HIS A 129 2.69 -12.36 -3.03
N LEU A 130 3.66 -11.48 -3.22
CA LEU A 130 3.75 -10.20 -2.52
C LEU A 130 3.45 -9.08 -3.49
N MET A 131 2.31 -8.42 -3.32
CA MET A 131 1.96 -7.21 -4.05
C MET A 131 2.40 -5.99 -3.24
N LYS A 132 3.06 -5.03 -3.88
CA LYS A 132 3.55 -3.78 -3.29
C LYS A 132 3.03 -2.59 -4.11
N PRO A 133 1.83 -2.08 -3.81
CA PRO A 133 1.40 -0.78 -4.27
C PRO A 133 2.20 0.36 -3.61
N VAL A 134 2.46 1.40 -4.38
CA VAL A 134 2.97 2.69 -3.91
C VAL A 134 2.25 3.80 -4.68
N GLN A 135 1.99 4.90 -3.99
CA GLN A 135 1.51 6.12 -4.62
C GLN A 135 2.40 7.29 -4.20
N VAL A 136 2.50 8.30 -5.05
CA VAL A 136 3.26 9.51 -4.74
C VAL A 136 2.33 10.71 -4.85
N ASN A 137 2.15 11.40 -3.74
CA ASN A 137 1.28 12.57 -3.66
C ASN A 137 1.94 13.76 -4.38
N LYS A 138 1.13 14.71 -4.86
CA LYS A 138 1.65 16.03 -5.22
C LYS A 138 2.14 16.72 -3.95
N GLN A 139 3.27 17.42 -4.01
CA GLN A 139 3.68 18.29 -2.90
C GLN A 139 2.54 19.27 -2.65
N LYS A 140 2.07 19.34 -1.40
CA LYS A 140 1.06 20.29 -0.97
C LYS A 140 1.66 21.70 -0.91
#